data_AF-A0A7S2GEG3-F1
#
_entry.id   AF-A0A7S2GEG3-F1
#
_cell.length_a   1.000
_cell.length_b   1.000
_cell.length_c   1.000
_cell.angle_alpha   90.00
_cell.angle_beta   90.00
_cell.angle_gamma   90.00
#
_symmetry.space_group_name_H-M   'P 1'
#
loop_
_entity.id
_entity.type
_entity.pdbx_description
1 polymer ?
#
loop_
_entity_poly.entity_id
_entity_poly.type
_entity_poly.pdbx_seq_one_letter_code
_entity_poly.pdbx_strand_id
1 'polypeptide(L)'
;GQAAVGGPFRGVAKLGFSWMGEDVRPFQGAGELTSVLARFLEGAPPDAVCLVQERVENVVCELRFIFCRDLTAGPDALARERVWMKLHPPRHNDESFALAS
;
A
#
# COMPACT_ATOMS: atom_id res chain seq x y z
N GLY A 1 -23.71 -17.56 3.90
CA GLY A 1 -23.34 -16.30 3.23
C GLY A 1 -23.06 -16.61 1.79
N GLN A 2 -23.70 -15.90 0.86
CA GLN A 2 -23.51 -16.07 -0.59
C GLN A 2 -22.06 -15.81 -0.97
N ALA A 3 -21.49 -16.67 -1.80
CA ALA A 3 -20.18 -16.49 -2.42
C ALA A 3 -20.22 -15.25 -3.33
N ALA A 4 -19.31 -14.31 -3.10
CA ALA A 4 -19.14 -13.16 -3.97
C ALA A 4 -18.80 -13.63 -5.39
N VAL A 5 -19.44 -13.02 -6.39
CA VAL A 5 -19.24 -13.27 -7.82
C VAL A 5 -17.75 -13.05 -8.12
N GLY A 6 -17.04 -14.16 -8.36
CA GLY A 6 -15.58 -14.22 -8.40
C GLY A 6 -14.97 -13.56 -9.62
N GLY A 7 -14.72 -12.24 -9.53
CA GLY A 7 -13.74 -11.57 -10.38
C GLY A 7 -12.31 -12.04 -10.03
N PRO A 8 -11.34 -11.85 -10.94
CA PRO A 8 -9.95 -12.17 -10.64
C PRO A 8 -9.46 -11.33 -9.45
N PHE A 9 -8.84 -11.97 -8.46
CA PHE A 9 -8.28 -11.33 -7.27
C PHE A 9 -7.30 -10.21 -7.66
N ARG A 10 -7.54 -8.99 -7.20
CA ARG A 10 -6.67 -7.83 -7.48
C ARG A 10 -5.95 -7.41 -6.22
N GLY A 11 -4.68 -7.11 -6.35
CA GLY A 11 -3.87 -6.72 -5.21
C GLY A 11 -2.67 -5.88 -5.58
N VAL A 12 -1.90 -5.59 -4.56
CA VAL A 12 -0.58 -4.98 -4.66
C VAL A 12 0.41 -5.84 -3.90
N ALA A 13 1.62 -5.94 -4.44
CA ALA A 13 2.76 -6.52 -3.75
C ALA A 13 3.85 -5.47 -3.59
N LYS A 14 4.61 -5.54 -2.50
CA LYS A 14 5.78 -4.69 -2.26
C LYS A 14 6.82 -5.39 -1.41
N LEU A 15 8.08 -4.96 -1.51
CA LEU A 15 9.12 -5.41 -0.59
C LEU A 15 8.90 -4.80 0.81
N GLY A 16 9.14 -5.60 1.85
CA GLY A 16 8.87 -5.21 3.25
C GLY A 16 9.73 -4.05 3.75
N PHE A 17 10.81 -3.73 3.05
CA PHE A 17 11.76 -2.67 3.40
C PHE A 17 11.64 -1.42 2.50
N SER A 18 10.67 -1.35 1.59
CA SER A 18 10.49 -0.15 0.74
C SER A 18 9.75 0.97 1.48
N TRP A 19 10.16 2.22 1.23
CA TRP A 19 9.61 3.43 1.85
C TRP A 19 8.92 4.29 0.80
N MET A 20 8.02 5.18 1.24
CA MET A 20 7.36 6.18 0.37
C MET A 20 6.59 5.63 -0.84
N GLY A 21 6.18 4.37 -0.81
CA GLY A 21 5.47 3.74 -1.93
C GLY A 21 6.36 3.32 -3.10
N GLU A 22 7.69 3.36 -2.92
CA GLU A 22 8.62 2.79 -3.88
C GLU A 22 8.37 1.28 -4.00
N ASP A 23 8.46 0.80 -5.24
CA ASP A 23 8.33 -0.62 -5.59
C ASP A 23 7.03 -1.29 -5.07
N VAL A 24 5.91 -0.58 -5.15
CA VAL A 24 4.57 -1.19 -5.09
C VAL A 24 4.16 -1.60 -6.49
N ARG A 25 3.84 -2.86 -6.71
CA ARG A 25 3.41 -3.39 -8.02
C ARG A 25 1.99 -3.95 -7.93
N PRO A 26 1.05 -3.50 -8.77
CA PRO A 26 -0.27 -4.10 -8.84
C PRO A 26 -0.21 -5.47 -9.53
N PHE A 27 -1.20 -6.33 -9.25
CA PHE A 27 -1.40 -7.58 -9.95
C PHE A 27 -2.89 -7.94 -10.05
N GLN A 28 -3.23 -8.73 -11.07
CA GLN A 28 -4.55 -9.31 -11.30
C GLN A 28 -4.43 -10.84 -11.44
N GLY A 29 -4.88 -11.55 -10.41
CA GLY A 29 -4.86 -13.00 -10.33
C GLY A 29 -3.49 -13.59 -10.01
N ALA A 30 -3.44 -14.91 -9.89
CA ALA A 30 -2.26 -15.64 -9.45
C ALA A 30 -1.08 -15.53 -10.42
N GLY A 31 -1.32 -15.51 -11.74
CA GLY A 31 -0.25 -15.48 -12.75
C GLY A 31 0.56 -14.17 -12.74
N GLU A 32 -0.13 -13.04 -12.62
CA GLU A 32 0.55 -11.75 -12.47
C GLU A 32 1.24 -11.64 -11.12
N LEU A 33 0.62 -12.14 -10.04
CA LEU A 33 1.26 -12.19 -8.72
C LEU A 33 2.58 -12.97 -8.77
N THR A 34 2.61 -14.16 -9.36
CA THR A 34 3.85 -14.93 -9.52
C THR A 34 4.91 -14.14 -10.28
N SER A 35 4.51 -13.45 -11.35
CA SER A 35 5.44 -12.62 -12.16
C SER A 35 6.01 -11.44 -11.36
N VAL A 36 5.18 -10.79 -10.54
CA VAL A 36 5.59 -9.69 -9.65
C VAL A 36 6.53 -10.19 -8.56
N LEU A 37 6.19 -11.31 -7.90
CA LEU A 37 7.01 -11.90 -6.84
C LEU A 37 8.37 -12.35 -7.37
N ALA A 38 8.41 -12.98 -8.55
CA ALA A 38 9.68 -13.39 -9.17
C ALA A 38 10.61 -12.18 -9.38
N ARG A 39 10.09 -11.05 -9.88
CA ARG A 39 10.88 -9.83 -10.09
C ARG A 39 11.36 -9.20 -8.78
N PHE A 40 10.54 -9.20 -7.73
CA PHE A 40 10.96 -8.64 -6.45
C PHE A 40 12.00 -9.47 -5.71
N LEU A 41 11.92 -10.80 -5.87
CA LEU A 41 12.79 -11.72 -5.14
C LEU A 41 14.04 -12.11 -5.93
N GLU A 42 14.11 -11.76 -7.22
CA GLU A 42 15.31 -11.94 -8.03
C GLU A 42 16.47 -11.11 -7.48
N GLY A 43 17.52 -11.79 -6.99
CA GLY A 43 18.68 -11.15 -6.38
C GLY A 43 18.44 -10.56 -4.99
N ALA A 44 17.26 -10.77 -4.40
CA ALA A 44 16.95 -10.31 -3.06
C ALA A 44 17.69 -11.13 -1.98
N PRO A 45 17.98 -10.53 -0.80
CA PRO A 45 18.51 -11.25 0.35
C PRO A 45 17.63 -12.46 0.75
N PRO A 46 18.20 -13.52 1.36
CA PRO A 46 17.44 -14.70 1.78
C PRO A 46 16.30 -14.41 2.78
N ASP A 47 16.42 -13.31 3.53
CA ASP A 47 15.45 -12.83 4.52
C ASP A 47 14.51 -11.75 3.96
N ALA A 48 14.57 -11.47 2.66
CA ALA A 48 13.68 -10.51 2.03
C ALA A 48 12.22 -10.94 2.18
N VAL A 49 11.39 -10.03 2.69
CA VAL A 49 9.96 -10.24 2.84
C VAL A 49 9.23 -9.48 1.75
N CYS A 50 8.22 -10.11 1.14
CA CYS A 50 7.26 -9.43 0.28
C CYS A 50 5.89 -9.40 0.96
N LEU A 51 5.27 -8.23 0.99
CA LEU A 51 3.93 -8.02 1.50
C LEU A 51 2.95 -8.03 0.33
N VAL A 52 1.94 -8.89 0.41
CA VAL A 52 0.86 -8.98 -0.57
C VAL A 52 -0.42 -8.55 0.11
N GLN A 53 -1.15 -7.63 -0.52
CA GLN A 53 -2.38 -7.10 0.02
C GLN A 53 -3.45 -7.02 -1.07
N GLU A 54 -4.70 -7.29 -0.69
CA GLU A 54 -5.85 -7.00 -1.53
C GLU A 54 -5.93 -5.49 -1.83
N ARG A 55 -6.28 -5.16 -3.08
CA ARG A 55 -6.38 -3.78 -3.52
C ARG A 55 -7.68 -3.17 -3.01
N VAL A 56 -7.60 -2.01 -2.36
CA VAL A 56 -8.77 -1.21 -2.01
C VAL A 56 -9.09 -0.31 -3.20
N GLU A 57 -10.22 -0.58 -3.85
CA GLU A 57 -10.67 0.21 -5.00
C GLU A 57 -11.39 1.50 -4.55
N ASN A 58 -11.45 2.49 -5.45
CA ASN A 58 -12.23 3.72 -5.28
C ASN A 58 -11.89 4.52 -4.00
N VAL A 59 -10.62 4.56 -3.62
CA VAL A 59 -10.17 5.36 -2.47
C VAL A 59 -10.42 6.84 -2.74
N VAL A 60 -11.28 7.48 -1.95
CA VAL A 60 -11.64 8.90 -2.10
C VAL A 60 -10.70 9.81 -1.30
N CYS A 61 -10.22 9.33 -0.16
CA CYS A 61 -9.30 10.06 0.71
C CYS A 61 -8.52 9.09 1.61
N GLU A 62 -7.41 9.57 2.16
CA GLU A 62 -6.68 8.89 3.22
C GLU A 62 -6.79 9.73 4.52
N LEU A 63 -7.12 9.07 5.63
CA LEU A 63 -7.17 9.68 6.95
C LEU A 63 -5.95 9.23 7.77
N ARG A 64 -5.10 10.18 8.16
CA ARG A 64 -3.95 9.92 9.03
C ARG A 64 -4.20 10.46 10.43
N PHE A 65 -3.84 9.68 11.44
CA PHE A 65 -3.77 10.13 12.82
C PHE A 65 -2.31 10.19 13.24
N ILE A 66 -1.85 11.38 13.61
CA ILE A 66 -0.50 11.59 14.10
C ILE A 66 -0.58 11.70 15.61
N PHE A 67 0.26 10.92 16.29
CA PHE A 67 0.38 10.94 17.75
C PHE A 67 1.81 11.34 18.08
N CYS A 68 1.97 12.50 18.72
CA CYS A 68 3.26 13.06 19.10
C CYS A 68 3.34 13.13 20.63
N ARG A 69 4.37 12.53 21.21
CA ARG A 69 4.67 12.75 22.63
C ARG A 69 5.30 14.12 22.77
N ASP A 70 4.59 15.04 23.42
CA ASP A 70 5.05 16.41 23.62
C ASP A 70 5.76 16.52 24.97
N LEU A 71 7.07 16.30 24.95
CA LEU A 71 7.90 16.36 26.15
C LEU A 71 7.96 17.77 26.77
N THR A 72 7.57 18.83 26.04
CA THR A 72 7.53 20.19 26.58
C THR A 72 6.24 20.46 27.38
N ALA A 73 5.15 19.76 27.03
CA ALA A 73 3.88 19.81 27.76
C ALA A 73 3.83 18.84 28.96
N GLY A 74 4.74 17.86 29.04
CA GLY A 74 4.91 16.96 30.17
C GLY A 74 5.36 15.55 29.77
N PRO A 75 5.85 14.72 30.71
CA PRO A 75 6.40 13.39 30.41
C PRO A 75 5.39 12.42 29.78
N ASP A 76 4.10 12.61 30.07
CA ASP A 76 2.99 11.79 29.59
C ASP A 76 2.07 12.52 28.60
N ALA A 77 2.43 13.75 28.20
CA ALA A 77 1.61 14.53 27.28
C ALA A 77 1.67 13.94 25.87
N LEU A 78 0.49 13.68 25.28
CA LEU A 78 0.34 13.16 23.92
C LEU A 78 -0.56 14.10 23.12
N ALA A 79 0.02 14.76 22.12
CA ALA A 79 -0.73 15.50 21.12
C ALA A 79 -1.25 14.52 20.05
N ARG A 80 -2.52 14.69 19.66
CA ARG A 80 -3.13 13.93 18.57
C ARG A 80 -3.62 14.89 17.49
N GLU A 81 -3.16 14.67 16.27
CA GLU A 81 -3.59 15.43 15.11
C GLU A 81 -4.29 14.52 14.10
N ARG A 82 -5.35 15.05 13.47
CA ARG A 82 -6.08 14.38 12.40
C ARG A 82 -5.79 15.08 11.08
N VAL A 83 -5.20 14.36 10.14
CA VAL A 83 -4.82 14.88 8.82
C VAL A 83 -5.65 14.19 7.75
N TRP A 84 -6.41 14.98 6.99
CA TRP A 84 -7.15 14.51 5.82
C TRP A 84 -6.32 14.73 4.56
N MET A 85 -5.93 13.64 3.91
CA MET A 85 -5.20 13.67 2.66
C MET A 85 -6.18 13.47 1.51
N LYS A 86 -6.26 14.46 0.61
CA LYS A 86 -6.94 14.29 -0.67
C LYS A 86 -5.99 13.57 -1.62
N LEU A 87 -6.46 12.50 -2.25
CA LEU A 87 -5.72 11.87 -3.34
C LEU A 87 -5.68 12.84 -4.51
N HIS A 88 -4.48 13.29 -4.87
CA HIS A 88 -4.29 13.99 -6.12
C HIS A 88 -4.30 12.96 -7.27
N PRO A 89 -4.76 13.35 -8.47
CA PRO A 89 -4.53 12.54 -9.67
C PRO A 89 -3.03 12.21 -9.78
N PRO A 90 -2.65 11.03 -10.30
CA PRO A 90 -1.25 10.66 -10.45
C PRO A 90 -0.48 11.77 -11.18
N ARG A 91 0.57 12.31 -10.54
CA ARG A 91 1.35 13.43 -11.11
C ARG A 91 2.48 12.98 -12.04
N HIS A 92 2.69 11.68 -12.21
CA HIS A 92 3.64 11.06 -13.14
C HIS A 92 3.07 9.72 -13.64
N ASN A 93 3.75 9.05 -14.59
CA ASN A 93 3.48 7.69 -15.11
C ASN A 93 3.50 6.59 -14.01
N ASP A 94 2.87 6.84 -12.88
CA ASP A 94 2.64 5.91 -11.80
C ASP A 94 1.43 5.05 -12.18
N GLU A 95 1.70 4.00 -12.96
CA GLU A 95 0.70 3.03 -13.37
C GLU A 95 0.19 2.17 -12.20
N SER A 96 0.77 2.30 -11.00
CA SER A 96 0.32 1.56 -9.80
C SER A 96 -1.16 1.79 -9.52
N PHE A 97 -1.68 2.97 -9.90
CA PHE A 97 -3.08 3.35 -9.74
C PHE A 97 -3.87 3.43 -11.06
N ALA A 98 -3.22 3.33 -12.23
CA ALA A 98 -3.85 3.57 -13.54
C ALA A 98 -4.88 2.52 -13.98
N LEU A 99 -4.95 1.36 -13.32
CA LEU A 99 -5.91 0.29 -13.65
C LEU A 99 -7.35 0.56 -13.18
N ALA A 100 -7.70 1.82 -12.89
CA ALA A 100 -9.02 2.23 -12.39
C ALA A 100 -9.98 2.72 -13.50
N SER A 101 -9.86 2.21 -14.72
CA SER A 101 -10.79 2.50 -15.83
C SER A 101 -11.45 1.25 -16.36
#